data_AF-A0A5N6W4S7-F1
#
_entry.id   AF-A0A5N6W4S7-F1
#
_cell.length_a   1.000
_cell.length_b   1.000
_cell.length_c   1.000
_cell.angle_alpha   90.00
_cell.angle_beta   90.00
_cell.angle_gamma   90.00
#
_symmetry.space_group_name_H-M   'P 1'
#
loop_
_entity.id
_entity.type
_entity.pdbx_description
1 polymer ?
#
loop_
_entity_poly.entity_id
_entity_poly.type
_entity_poly.pdbx_seq_one_letter_code
_entity_poly.pdbx_strand_id
1 'polypeptide(L)'
;MATMVESEVSTSVTATEQQQNLPKDDIYGKYYPTDPKNLNLEGNFGPMCPERIGYLQPTSKVTPLQIMRERFNRDGYLLVKGLLPKEPVLKCRREYFEYMSPSGLLKPDTNAVEGIFSEKDSRKYLPPGNLRRLFGLKDDEESEKYLELMISAHEAQFYLDFCEIEELRAFIRRFAGWEHITMLQRTLLRAFVPDSELTPVHFDQMYLRAGPPTSLTAWVPIGDISLEGGGLMYLEGSTDIGQRTEEEFSRNADNLTDEERVSAFNKNMNDGGFLSRDTVEYGQKADRKWLIGGYEVGDVIFHNPWMVHASCKNKDPERRIRLATDLRFVDSTKPYDKRWMKVFRPLDGL
;
A
#
# COMPACT_ATOMS: atom_id res chain seq x y z
N MET A 1 43.51 37.64 -27.43
CA MET A 1 42.37 38.50 -27.04
C MET A 1 41.12 37.85 -27.61
N ALA A 2 40.52 36.96 -26.84
CA ALA A 2 39.31 37.22 -26.03
C ALA A 2 38.04 37.17 -26.91
N THR A 3 37.50 35.95 -26.96
CA THR A 3 36.21 35.47 -27.46
C THR A 3 35.03 36.19 -26.82
N MET A 4 34.05 36.62 -27.63
CA MET A 4 32.72 37.01 -27.17
C MET A 4 31.90 35.75 -26.86
N VAL A 5 31.40 35.67 -25.64
CA VAL A 5 30.44 34.67 -25.17
C VAL A 5 29.11 35.41 -25.04
N GLU A 6 28.12 35.05 -25.86
CA GLU A 6 26.74 35.47 -25.67
C GLU A 6 26.14 34.68 -24.50
N SER A 7 25.73 35.38 -23.45
CA SER A 7 25.04 34.82 -22.30
C SER A 7 23.53 34.81 -22.53
N GLU A 8 22.94 33.62 -22.44
CA GLU A 8 21.50 33.37 -22.42
C GLU A 8 20.81 34.12 -21.26
N VAL A 9 19.74 34.85 -21.56
CA VAL A 9 18.75 35.27 -20.57
C VAL A 9 17.57 34.30 -20.68
N SER A 10 17.66 33.19 -19.94
CA SER A 10 16.52 32.33 -19.67
C SER A 10 15.59 33.07 -18.71
N THR A 11 14.44 33.51 -19.22
CA THR A 11 13.39 34.13 -18.42
C THR A 11 12.71 33.03 -17.61
N SER A 12 12.90 33.10 -16.29
CA SER A 12 12.25 32.25 -15.31
C SER A 12 10.75 32.46 -15.34
N VAL A 13 10.02 31.46 -15.80
CA VAL A 13 8.57 31.38 -15.60
C VAL A 13 8.33 31.09 -14.13
N THR A 14 8.06 32.16 -13.38
CA THR A 14 7.70 32.11 -11.96
C THR A 14 6.47 31.25 -11.74
N ALA A 15 6.51 30.44 -10.68
CA ALA A 15 5.53 29.43 -10.25
C ALA A 15 4.14 29.96 -9.81
N THR A 16 3.63 31.00 -10.46
CA THR A 16 2.40 31.70 -10.06
C THR A 16 1.19 31.47 -10.99
N GLU A 17 1.31 30.65 -12.04
CA GLU A 17 0.20 30.39 -12.98
C GLU A 17 -0.45 29.00 -12.89
N GLN A 18 -0.03 28.11 -11.98
CA GLN A 18 -0.73 26.84 -11.74
C GLN A 18 -1.85 26.92 -10.68
N GLN A 19 -2.42 28.10 -10.48
CA GLN A 19 -3.47 28.34 -9.47
C GLN A 19 -4.89 28.36 -10.08
N GLN A 20 -5.12 27.67 -11.19
CA GLN A 20 -6.45 27.60 -11.80
C GLN A 20 -7.01 26.17 -11.78
N ASN A 21 -8.14 26.04 -11.06
CA ASN A 21 -9.09 24.93 -11.00
C ASN A 21 -8.83 23.81 -9.99
N LEU A 22 -8.61 24.16 -8.71
CA LEU A 22 -9.17 23.30 -7.65
C LEU A 22 -10.71 23.44 -7.68
N PRO A 23 -11.48 22.35 -7.59
CA PRO A 23 -12.95 22.43 -7.47
C PRO A 23 -13.32 23.34 -6.30
N LYS A 24 -14.39 24.14 -6.44
CA LYS A 24 -14.89 25.02 -5.37
C LYS A 24 -15.23 24.27 -4.06
N ASP A 25 -15.39 22.95 -4.14
CA ASP A 25 -15.80 22.07 -3.04
C ASP A 25 -14.68 21.11 -2.58
N ASP A 26 -13.42 21.29 -3.00
CA ASP A 26 -12.30 20.54 -2.40
C ASP A 26 -11.98 21.09 -1.01
N ILE A 27 -12.73 20.61 -0.02
CA ILE A 27 -12.62 21.02 1.38
C ILE A 27 -11.24 20.76 2.00
N TYR A 28 -10.39 19.95 1.35
CA TYR A 28 -9.04 19.66 1.86
C TYR A 28 -7.95 20.55 1.23
N GLY A 29 -8.20 21.15 0.07
CA GLY A 29 -7.22 21.97 -0.63
C GLY A 29 -5.88 21.25 -0.84
N LYS A 30 -4.76 21.94 -0.59
CA LYS A 30 -3.44 21.30 -0.54
C LYS A 30 -3.14 20.82 0.89
N TYR A 31 -2.88 19.53 1.06
CA TYR A 31 -2.62 18.91 2.35
C TYR A 31 -1.11 18.77 2.61
N TYR A 32 -0.63 19.52 3.59
CA TYR A 32 0.76 19.53 4.09
C TYR A 32 0.75 19.64 5.63
N PRO A 33 0.49 18.55 6.36
CA PRO A 33 0.21 18.60 7.80
C PRO A 33 1.40 19.05 8.65
N THR A 34 2.64 18.84 8.18
CA THR A 34 3.86 19.30 8.84
C THR A 34 5.01 19.40 7.83
N ASP A 35 6.10 20.08 8.20
CA ASP A 35 7.39 19.90 7.53
C ASP A 35 7.85 18.45 7.73
N PRO A 36 8.23 17.70 6.67
CA PRO A 36 8.76 16.34 6.81
C PRO A 36 9.97 16.21 7.74
N LYS A 37 10.74 17.29 7.99
CA LYS A 37 11.85 17.30 8.95
C LYS A 37 11.42 17.10 10.40
N ASN A 38 10.13 17.30 10.69
CA ASN A 38 9.57 17.08 12.02
C ASN A 38 9.13 15.62 12.24
N LEU A 39 9.27 14.74 11.24
CA LEU A 39 8.86 13.35 11.31
C LEU A 39 10.06 12.42 11.46
N ASN A 40 9.92 11.41 12.31
CA ASN A 40 10.85 10.30 12.50
C ASN A 40 10.51 9.14 11.56
N LEU A 41 10.72 9.35 10.26
CA LEU A 41 10.49 8.33 9.23
C LEU A 41 11.74 7.50 9.00
N GLU A 42 11.60 6.18 9.07
CA GLU A 42 12.69 5.24 8.82
C GLU A 42 12.32 4.24 7.72
N GLY A 43 13.27 3.98 6.82
CA GLY A 43 13.29 2.80 5.97
C GLY A 43 13.98 1.61 6.65
N ASN A 44 14.22 0.54 5.91
CA ASN A 44 14.93 -0.63 6.44
C ASN A 44 16.42 -0.36 6.72
N PHE A 45 17.03 0.57 5.99
CA PHE A 45 18.47 0.82 6.01
C PHE A 45 18.86 2.18 6.61
N GLY A 46 17.91 2.91 7.20
CA GLY A 46 18.17 4.20 7.83
C GLY A 46 17.01 5.19 7.73
N PRO A 47 17.22 6.43 8.19
CA PRO A 47 16.21 7.48 8.13
C PRO A 47 15.85 7.85 6.68
N MET A 48 14.59 8.17 6.44
CA MET A 48 14.12 8.69 5.16
C MET A 48 14.64 10.13 4.95
N CYS A 49 14.91 10.51 3.70
CA CYS A 49 15.36 11.87 3.36
C CYS A 49 14.16 12.83 3.32
N PRO A 50 14.06 13.84 4.21
CA PRO A 50 12.91 14.73 4.30
C PRO A 50 12.60 15.49 3.00
N GLU A 51 13.62 15.88 2.24
CA GLU A 51 13.48 16.56 0.95
C GLU A 51 12.84 15.67 -0.13
N ARG A 52 12.88 14.35 0.08
CA ARG A 52 12.25 13.32 -0.76
C ARG A 52 10.92 12.83 -0.20
N ILE A 53 10.34 13.52 0.76
CA ILE A 53 9.00 13.24 1.27
C ILE A 53 7.99 14.26 0.71
N GLY A 54 6.85 13.75 0.29
CA GLY A 54 5.65 14.53 -0.05
C GLY A 54 4.44 13.93 0.66
N TYR A 55 3.25 14.50 0.40
CA TYR A 55 2.02 14.07 1.05
C TYR A 55 0.97 13.61 0.04
N LEU A 56 0.30 12.52 0.37
CA LEU A 56 -0.90 12.07 -0.31
C LEU A 56 -1.98 13.12 -0.15
N GLN A 57 -2.64 13.45 -1.25
CA GLN A 57 -3.68 14.47 -1.25
C GLN A 57 -5.04 13.82 -0.97
N PRO A 58 -5.68 14.15 0.16
CA PRO A 58 -6.98 13.59 0.52
C PRO A 58 -8.07 14.09 -0.44
N THR A 59 -9.07 13.24 -0.65
CA THR A 59 -10.25 13.53 -1.44
C THR A 59 -11.49 13.24 -0.61
N SER A 60 -12.39 14.21 -0.54
CA SER A 60 -13.67 14.03 0.14
C SER A 60 -14.52 12.98 -0.57
N LYS A 61 -15.23 12.15 0.19
CA LYS A 61 -16.15 11.14 -0.39
C LYS A 61 -17.30 11.73 -1.20
N VAL A 62 -17.60 13.02 -1.02
CA VAL A 62 -18.64 13.74 -1.79
C VAL A 62 -18.09 14.42 -3.05
N THR A 63 -16.77 14.37 -3.30
CA THR A 63 -16.17 14.91 -4.52
C THR A 63 -16.79 14.25 -5.76
N PRO A 64 -17.12 15.01 -6.82
CA PRO A 64 -17.68 14.42 -8.04
C PRO A 64 -16.78 13.33 -8.64
N LEU A 65 -17.37 12.22 -9.11
CA LEU A 65 -16.64 11.07 -9.65
C LEU A 65 -15.71 11.44 -10.81
N GLN A 66 -16.10 12.39 -11.65
CA GLN A 66 -15.26 12.87 -12.74
C GLN A 66 -13.93 13.43 -12.20
N ILE A 67 -13.98 14.29 -11.18
CA ILE A 67 -12.79 14.86 -10.55
C ILE A 67 -11.96 13.77 -9.86
N MET A 68 -12.61 12.82 -9.19
CA MET A 68 -11.91 11.67 -8.59
C MET A 68 -11.13 10.87 -9.64
N ARG A 69 -11.73 10.63 -10.82
CA ARG A 69 -11.09 9.92 -11.93
C ARG A 69 -9.95 10.73 -12.53
N GLU A 70 -10.13 12.04 -12.69
CA GLU A 70 -9.06 12.94 -13.16
C GLU A 70 -7.83 12.89 -12.23
N ARG A 71 -8.05 12.95 -10.90
CA ARG A 71 -6.97 12.79 -9.90
C ARG A 71 -6.30 11.42 -10.00
N PHE A 72 -7.10 10.36 -10.02
CA PHE A 72 -6.58 8.99 -10.11
C PHE A 72 -5.77 8.75 -11.39
N ASN A 73 -6.22 9.27 -12.53
CA ASN A 73 -5.50 9.13 -13.79
C ASN A 73 -4.19 9.93 -13.81
N ARG A 74 -4.18 11.10 -13.18
CA ARG A 74 -2.99 11.96 -13.08
C ARG A 74 -1.95 11.37 -12.11
N ASP A 75 -2.40 10.95 -10.94
CA ASP A 75 -1.51 10.62 -9.81
C ASP A 75 -1.29 9.11 -9.65
N GLY A 76 -2.15 8.29 -10.28
CA GLY A 76 -2.20 6.83 -10.18
C GLY A 76 -2.82 6.30 -8.88
N TYR A 77 -3.16 7.17 -7.94
CA TYR A 77 -3.83 6.84 -6.68
C TYR A 77 -5.00 7.80 -6.38
N LEU A 78 -5.85 7.43 -5.41
CA LEU A 78 -6.91 8.28 -4.87
C LEU A 78 -7.14 7.96 -3.39
N LEU A 79 -6.80 8.90 -2.49
CA LEU A 79 -7.11 8.79 -1.06
C LEU A 79 -8.52 9.33 -0.79
N VAL A 80 -9.49 8.47 -0.49
CA VAL A 80 -10.87 8.88 -0.15
C VAL A 80 -11.07 8.84 1.35
N LYS A 81 -11.37 10.00 1.93
CA LYS A 81 -11.53 10.16 3.38
C LYS A 81 -12.92 9.73 3.86
N GLY A 82 -12.97 8.93 4.93
CA GLY A 82 -14.20 8.52 5.61
C GLY A 82 -15.24 7.82 4.71
N LEU A 83 -14.76 7.07 3.70
CA LEU A 83 -15.58 6.31 2.76
C LEU A 83 -16.40 5.22 3.47
N LEU A 84 -15.76 4.46 4.36
CA LEU A 84 -16.39 3.35 5.07
C LEU A 84 -17.05 3.82 6.38
N PRO A 85 -18.13 3.15 6.81
CA PRO A 85 -18.71 3.37 8.13
C PRO A 85 -17.70 2.99 9.22
N LYS A 86 -17.56 3.84 10.25
CA LYS A 86 -16.54 3.66 11.30
C LYS A 86 -16.75 2.39 12.13
N GLU A 87 -17.99 2.07 12.46
CA GLU A 87 -18.31 0.98 13.38
C GLU A 87 -17.91 -0.40 12.82
N PRO A 88 -18.27 -0.77 11.56
CA PRO A 88 -17.78 -2.03 10.97
C PRO A 88 -16.24 -2.13 10.91
N VAL A 89 -15.55 -1.01 10.66
CA VAL A 89 -14.07 -0.98 10.64
C VAL A 89 -13.50 -1.24 12.04
N LEU A 90 -14.03 -0.56 13.06
CA LEU A 90 -13.59 -0.74 14.45
C LEU A 90 -13.96 -2.11 15.01
N LYS A 91 -15.11 -2.66 14.63
CA LYS A 91 -15.52 -4.03 14.95
C LYS A 91 -14.52 -5.04 14.39
N CYS A 92 -14.19 -4.94 13.09
CA CYS A 92 -13.18 -5.81 12.47
C CYS A 92 -11.81 -5.66 13.15
N ARG A 93 -11.39 -4.43 13.51
CA ARG A 93 -10.14 -4.19 14.24
C ARG A 93 -10.11 -4.92 15.58
N ARG A 94 -11.19 -4.78 16.37
CA ARG A 94 -11.33 -5.39 17.69
C ARG A 94 -11.29 -6.91 17.59
N GLU A 95 -12.14 -7.49 16.75
CA GLU A 95 -12.27 -8.94 16.59
C GLU A 95 -10.98 -9.55 16.04
N TYR A 96 -10.28 -8.86 15.12
CA TYR A 96 -8.95 -9.28 14.68
C TYR A 96 -7.94 -9.34 15.83
N PHE A 97 -7.82 -8.28 16.63
CA PHE A 97 -6.82 -8.27 17.71
C PHE A 97 -7.17 -9.22 18.86
N GLU A 98 -8.45 -9.42 19.15
CA GLU A 98 -8.91 -10.49 20.05
C GLU A 98 -8.54 -11.87 19.51
N TYR A 99 -8.75 -12.09 18.21
CA TYR A 99 -8.35 -13.32 17.52
C TYR A 99 -6.84 -13.58 17.58
N MET A 100 -6.03 -12.52 17.47
CA MET A 100 -4.57 -12.60 17.55
C MET A 100 -4.02 -12.71 18.98
N SER A 101 -4.83 -12.47 20.01
CA SER A 101 -4.38 -12.44 21.41
C SER A 101 -3.59 -13.68 21.87
N PRO A 102 -3.88 -14.93 21.44
CA PRO A 102 -3.11 -16.11 21.87
C PRO A 102 -1.65 -16.12 21.40
N SER A 103 -1.25 -15.30 20.41
CA SER A 103 0.15 -15.22 19.99
C SER A 103 1.01 -14.27 20.85
N GLY A 104 0.40 -13.61 21.85
CA GLY A 104 1.09 -12.60 22.66
C GLY A 104 1.46 -11.33 21.89
N LEU A 105 0.76 -11.04 20.78
CA LEU A 105 0.98 -9.87 19.94
C LEU A 105 0.73 -8.54 20.69
N LEU A 106 -0.29 -8.54 21.55
CA LEU A 106 -0.77 -7.35 22.22
C LEU A 106 -0.10 -7.13 23.57
N LYS A 107 0.07 -5.87 23.94
CA LYS A 107 0.40 -5.47 25.30
C LYS A 107 -0.72 -5.90 26.25
N PRO A 108 -0.42 -6.61 27.35
CA PRO A 108 -1.41 -6.95 28.38
C PRO A 108 -2.11 -5.70 28.92
N ASP A 109 -3.35 -5.89 29.39
CA ASP A 109 -4.16 -4.85 30.04
C ASP A 109 -4.47 -3.62 29.14
N THR A 110 -4.44 -3.79 27.82
CA THR A 110 -4.89 -2.78 26.84
C THR A 110 -6.15 -3.24 26.12
N ASN A 111 -6.91 -2.30 25.55
CA ASN A 111 -8.10 -2.67 24.78
C ASN A 111 -7.67 -3.21 23.41
N ALA A 112 -8.18 -4.37 23.01
CA ALA A 112 -7.80 -5.01 21.74
C ALA A 112 -7.94 -4.08 20.53
N VAL A 113 -8.96 -3.22 20.50
CA VAL A 113 -9.16 -2.26 19.41
C VAL A 113 -8.05 -1.22 19.30
N GLU A 114 -7.30 -0.94 20.37
CA GLU A 114 -6.16 -0.01 20.31
C GLU A 114 -4.99 -0.66 19.56
N GLY A 115 -4.83 -1.98 19.68
CA GLY A 115 -3.78 -2.74 19.01
C GLY A 115 -2.38 -2.32 19.48
N ILE A 116 -2.17 -2.15 20.78
CA ILE A 116 -0.88 -1.75 21.33
C ILE A 116 0.08 -2.94 21.31
N PHE A 117 1.27 -2.75 20.75
CA PHE A 117 2.25 -3.81 20.60
C PHE A 117 2.83 -4.27 21.94
N SER A 118 3.11 -5.58 22.07
CA SER A 118 3.66 -6.18 23.28
C SER A 118 5.13 -5.84 23.57
N GLU A 119 5.80 -5.07 22.70
CA GLU A 119 7.23 -4.73 22.78
C GLU A 119 8.18 -5.93 22.71
N LYS A 120 7.66 -7.11 22.39
CA LYS A 120 8.45 -8.31 22.12
C LYS A 120 9.25 -8.16 20.82
N ASP A 121 10.14 -9.12 20.55
CA ASP A 121 10.91 -9.14 19.30
C ASP A 121 9.98 -9.10 18.07
N SER A 122 10.09 -8.04 17.27
CA SER A 122 9.24 -7.81 16.10
C SER A 122 9.36 -8.92 15.05
N ARG A 123 10.46 -9.69 15.04
CA ARG A 123 10.66 -10.84 14.14
C ARG A 123 9.70 -12.00 14.41
N LYS A 124 9.08 -12.05 15.60
CA LYS A 124 7.99 -13.01 15.91
C LYS A 124 6.71 -12.72 15.12
N TYR A 125 6.49 -11.45 14.75
CA TYR A 125 5.21 -10.95 14.26
C TYR A 125 5.25 -10.52 12.79
N LEU A 126 6.11 -11.14 11.99
CA LEU A 126 6.18 -10.90 10.55
C LEU A 126 5.03 -11.62 9.82
N PRO A 127 4.28 -10.92 8.94
CA PRO A 127 3.19 -11.52 8.19
C PRO A 127 3.70 -12.65 7.27
N PRO A 128 2.83 -13.61 6.90
CA PRO A 128 3.23 -14.70 6.02
C PRO A 128 3.77 -14.16 4.68
N GLY A 129 4.75 -14.87 4.10
CA GLY A 129 5.39 -14.53 2.84
C GLY A 129 6.91 -14.30 2.96
N ASN A 130 7.48 -13.63 1.97
CA ASN A 130 8.94 -13.53 1.83
C ASN A 130 9.65 -12.78 2.97
N LEU A 131 9.01 -11.77 3.57
CA LEU A 131 9.60 -11.08 4.73
C LEU A 131 9.82 -12.06 5.89
N ARG A 132 8.81 -12.88 6.21
CA ARG A 132 8.96 -13.92 7.24
C ARG A 132 9.96 -14.99 6.82
N ARG A 133 9.96 -15.43 5.56
CA ARG A 133 10.98 -16.37 5.04
C ARG A 133 12.40 -15.88 5.28
N LEU A 134 12.64 -14.58 5.07
CA LEU A 134 13.96 -13.97 5.15
C LEU A 134 14.36 -13.57 6.58
N PHE A 135 13.43 -13.08 7.40
CA PHE A 135 13.73 -12.41 8.67
C PHE A 135 12.97 -12.94 9.90
N GLY A 136 12.01 -13.85 9.68
CA GLY A 136 11.24 -14.46 10.76
C GLY A 136 12.09 -15.37 11.64
N LEU A 137 11.69 -15.50 12.90
CA LEU A 137 12.31 -16.49 13.78
C LEU A 137 11.94 -17.90 13.33
N LYS A 138 12.92 -18.80 13.40
CA LYS A 138 12.73 -20.24 13.18
C LYS A 138 12.56 -20.93 14.52
N ASP A 139 11.73 -21.97 14.56
CA ASP A 139 11.53 -22.83 15.73
C ASP A 139 11.09 -22.06 17.01
N ASP A 140 10.32 -20.98 16.84
CA ASP A 140 9.76 -20.17 17.94
C ASP A 140 8.24 -20.35 18.02
N GLU A 141 7.74 -20.88 19.14
CA GLU A 141 6.34 -21.26 19.33
C GLU A 141 5.37 -20.08 19.18
N GLU A 142 5.70 -18.91 19.74
CA GLU A 142 4.85 -17.72 19.63
C GLU A 142 4.80 -17.19 18.19
N SER A 143 5.96 -17.20 17.51
CA SER A 143 6.06 -16.83 16.10
C SER A 143 5.21 -17.75 15.22
N GLU A 144 5.26 -19.07 15.45
CA GLU A 144 4.44 -20.04 14.71
C GLU A 144 2.95 -19.89 15.04
N LYS A 145 2.61 -19.62 16.30
CA LYS A 145 1.21 -19.35 16.68
C LYS A 145 0.67 -18.08 16.02
N TYR A 146 1.46 -17.02 15.95
CA TYR A 146 1.11 -15.81 15.19
C TYR A 146 0.87 -16.12 13.72
N LEU A 147 1.75 -16.92 13.09
CA LEU A 147 1.60 -17.32 11.69
C LEU A 147 0.30 -18.08 11.44
N GLU A 148 0.00 -19.08 12.27
CA GLU A 148 -1.22 -19.87 12.20
C GLU A 148 -2.45 -18.96 12.21
N LEU A 149 -2.54 -18.07 13.21
CA LEU A 149 -3.65 -17.13 13.37
C LEU A 149 -3.73 -16.12 12.22
N MET A 150 -2.60 -15.60 11.74
CA MET A 150 -2.58 -14.70 10.58
C MET A 150 -3.13 -15.36 9.31
N ILE A 151 -2.80 -16.63 9.09
CA ILE A 151 -3.28 -17.37 7.91
C ILE A 151 -4.79 -17.59 8.04
N SER A 152 -5.27 -18.09 9.18
CA SER A 152 -6.69 -18.39 9.38
C SER A 152 -7.56 -17.12 9.47
N ALA A 153 -7.00 -15.97 9.87
CA ALA A 153 -7.70 -14.69 9.89
C ALA A 153 -8.23 -14.26 8.50
N HIS A 154 -7.61 -14.72 7.40
CA HIS A 154 -8.09 -14.45 6.04
C HIS A 154 -9.44 -15.12 5.72
N GLU A 155 -9.89 -16.07 6.55
CA GLU A 155 -11.15 -16.80 6.42
C GLU A 155 -12.07 -16.59 7.62
N ALA A 156 -11.63 -15.83 8.62
CA ALA A 156 -12.42 -15.57 9.80
C ALA A 156 -13.64 -14.71 9.43
N GLN A 157 -14.79 -15.01 10.04
CA GLN A 157 -16.06 -14.37 9.69
C GLN A 157 -16.00 -12.84 9.82
N PHE A 158 -15.34 -12.32 10.87
CA PHE A 158 -15.17 -10.87 11.08
C PHE A 158 -14.52 -10.18 9.87
N TYR A 159 -13.58 -10.86 9.23
CA TYR A 159 -12.83 -10.33 8.09
C TYR A 159 -13.61 -10.47 6.79
N LEU A 160 -14.32 -11.59 6.61
CA LEU A 160 -15.21 -11.78 5.46
C LEU A 160 -16.36 -10.76 5.48
N ASP A 161 -16.98 -10.53 6.63
CA ASP A 161 -18.01 -9.50 6.82
C ASP A 161 -17.46 -8.10 6.47
N PHE A 162 -16.23 -7.81 6.90
CA PHE A 162 -15.54 -6.55 6.56
C PHE A 162 -15.31 -6.40 5.05
N CYS A 163 -14.95 -7.48 4.35
CA CYS A 163 -14.77 -7.45 2.89
C CYS A 163 -16.09 -7.27 2.11
N GLU A 164 -17.23 -7.51 2.74
CA GLU A 164 -18.56 -7.33 2.17
C GLU A 164 -19.20 -5.97 2.48
N ILE A 165 -18.45 -5.01 3.06
CA ILE A 165 -18.94 -3.63 3.27
C ILE A 165 -19.41 -3.03 1.93
N GLU A 166 -20.71 -2.74 1.85
CA GLU A 166 -21.36 -2.32 0.61
C GLU A 166 -20.92 -0.92 0.18
N GLU A 167 -20.57 -0.02 1.09
CA GLU A 167 -20.07 1.32 0.74
C GLU A 167 -18.80 1.26 -0.11
N LEU A 168 -17.89 0.33 0.17
CA LEU A 168 -16.69 0.10 -0.62
C LEU A 168 -17.07 -0.42 -2.01
N ARG A 169 -17.91 -1.46 -2.06
CA ARG A 169 -18.32 -2.13 -3.30
C ARG A 169 -19.11 -1.21 -4.22
N ALA A 170 -20.05 -0.46 -3.65
CA ALA A 170 -20.82 0.56 -4.35
C ALA A 170 -19.92 1.69 -4.88
N PHE A 171 -18.93 2.12 -4.09
CA PHE A 171 -17.94 3.09 -4.58
C PHE A 171 -17.17 2.55 -5.77
N ILE A 172 -16.66 1.32 -5.71
CA ILE A 172 -15.89 0.70 -6.80
C ILE A 172 -16.73 0.58 -8.08
N ARG A 173 -17.97 0.07 -7.99
CA ARG A 173 -18.88 -0.01 -9.15
C ARG A 173 -19.03 1.35 -9.83
N ARG A 174 -19.30 2.40 -9.05
CA ARG A 174 -19.47 3.76 -9.57
C ARG A 174 -18.17 4.37 -10.09
N PHE A 175 -17.08 4.25 -9.34
CA PHE A 175 -15.79 4.87 -9.66
C PHE A 175 -15.19 4.24 -10.92
N ALA A 176 -15.10 2.91 -10.98
CA ALA A 176 -14.55 2.18 -12.11
C ALA A 176 -15.51 2.10 -13.30
N GLY A 177 -16.82 2.28 -13.08
CA GLY A 177 -17.84 2.11 -14.12
C GLY A 177 -18.10 0.64 -14.46
N TRP A 178 -17.90 -0.26 -13.50
CA TRP A 178 -18.07 -1.70 -13.66
C TRP A 178 -19.43 -2.14 -13.10
N GLU A 179 -20.28 -2.71 -13.95
CA GLU A 179 -21.55 -3.31 -13.51
C GLU A 179 -21.31 -4.61 -12.74
N HIS A 180 -20.35 -5.42 -13.19
CA HIS A 180 -20.02 -6.72 -12.62
C HIS A 180 -18.64 -6.70 -11.96
N ILE A 181 -18.58 -6.27 -10.70
CA ILE A 181 -17.34 -6.32 -9.93
C ILE A 181 -17.12 -7.72 -9.35
N THR A 182 -15.87 -8.16 -9.37
CA THR A 182 -15.39 -9.30 -8.56
C THR A 182 -14.20 -8.84 -7.74
N MET A 183 -14.23 -9.13 -6.44
CA MET A 183 -13.06 -9.02 -5.57
C MET A 183 -12.24 -10.30 -5.70
N LEU A 184 -10.92 -10.18 -5.86
CA LEU A 184 -10.01 -11.32 -5.82
C LEU A 184 -10.03 -11.93 -4.41
N GLN A 185 -10.12 -13.26 -4.32
CA GLN A 185 -10.24 -13.97 -3.04
C GLN A 185 -8.93 -13.97 -2.25
N ARG A 186 -7.78 -13.88 -2.93
CA ARG A 186 -6.48 -13.68 -2.30
C ARG A 186 -6.34 -12.22 -1.89
N THR A 187 -6.83 -11.93 -0.70
CA THR A 187 -6.60 -10.64 -0.03
C THR A 187 -5.31 -10.70 0.79
N LEU A 188 -4.75 -9.53 1.13
CA LEU A 188 -3.58 -9.45 2.00
C LEU A 188 -3.93 -8.69 3.28
N LEU A 189 -4.39 -9.42 4.30
CA LEU A 189 -4.59 -8.89 5.65
C LEU A 189 -3.23 -8.88 6.37
N ARG A 190 -2.75 -7.68 6.73
CA ARG A 190 -1.40 -7.52 7.29
C ARG A 190 -1.41 -6.65 8.55
N ALA A 191 -0.82 -7.18 9.61
CA ALA A 191 -0.37 -6.41 10.76
C ALA A 191 1.13 -6.13 10.66
N PHE A 192 1.52 -4.87 10.87
CA PHE A 192 2.92 -4.46 11.00
C PHE A 192 3.12 -3.84 12.38
N VAL A 193 3.88 -4.55 13.20
CA VAL A 193 4.25 -4.11 14.54
C VAL A 193 5.32 -3.02 14.46
N PRO A 194 5.45 -2.17 15.48
CA PRO A 194 6.54 -1.21 15.56
C PRO A 194 7.92 -1.86 15.36
N ASP A 195 8.81 -1.14 14.67
CA ASP A 195 10.19 -1.54 14.37
C ASP A 195 10.38 -2.82 13.54
N SER A 196 9.31 -3.43 13.00
CA SER A 196 9.43 -4.56 12.09
C SER A 196 10.03 -4.18 10.73
N GLU A 197 10.35 -5.20 9.93
CA GLU A 197 10.55 -5.00 8.48
C GLU A 197 9.31 -4.33 7.87
N LEU A 198 9.53 -3.47 6.87
CA LEU A 198 8.49 -2.77 6.12
C LEU A 198 8.05 -3.52 4.86
N THR A 199 6.93 -3.09 4.26
CA THR A 199 6.51 -3.55 2.93
C THR A 199 7.54 -3.07 1.88
N PRO A 200 8.29 -3.96 1.20
CA PRO A 200 9.31 -3.56 0.23
C PRO A 200 8.71 -2.82 -0.98
N VAL A 201 9.57 -2.16 -1.75
CA VAL A 201 9.19 -1.42 -2.96
C VAL A 201 8.69 -2.39 -4.04
N HIS A 202 7.46 -2.22 -4.50
CA HIS A 202 6.88 -3.00 -5.59
C HIS A 202 5.70 -2.28 -6.25
N PHE A 203 5.11 -2.89 -7.27
CA PHE A 203 3.78 -2.55 -7.78
C PHE A 203 2.99 -3.86 -7.98
N ASP A 204 1.65 -3.78 -7.92
CA ASP A 204 0.80 -4.96 -7.83
C ASP A 204 0.84 -5.84 -9.08
N GLN A 205 0.97 -5.24 -10.28
CA GLN A 205 0.91 -5.99 -11.54
C GLN A 205 1.97 -7.08 -11.65
N MET A 206 3.11 -6.94 -10.96
CA MET A 206 4.20 -7.94 -10.93
C MET A 206 3.70 -9.32 -10.45
N TYR A 207 2.69 -9.35 -9.58
CA TYR A 207 2.10 -10.58 -9.02
C TYR A 207 0.83 -11.03 -9.75
N LEU A 208 0.26 -10.18 -10.62
CA LEU A 208 -1.01 -10.37 -11.32
C LEU A 208 -0.84 -10.60 -12.83
N ARG A 209 0.36 -11.02 -13.25
CA ARG A 209 0.76 -11.15 -14.66
C ARG A 209 -0.03 -12.18 -15.49
N ALA A 210 -0.81 -13.08 -14.88
CA ALA A 210 -1.71 -13.94 -15.66
C ALA A 210 -3.01 -13.24 -16.08
N GLY A 211 -3.19 -11.97 -15.72
CA GLY A 211 -4.25 -11.11 -16.19
C GLY A 211 -3.73 -9.76 -16.71
N PRO A 212 -4.53 -9.03 -17.50
CA PRO A 212 -4.18 -7.68 -17.91
C PRO A 212 -4.17 -6.71 -16.71
N PRO A 213 -3.40 -5.61 -16.79
CA PRO A 213 -3.24 -4.60 -15.74
C PRO A 213 -4.49 -3.73 -15.59
N THR A 214 -5.57 -4.34 -15.10
CA THR A 214 -6.91 -3.75 -15.03
C THR A 214 -7.49 -3.75 -13.63
N SER A 215 -6.80 -4.32 -12.65
CA SER A 215 -7.27 -4.34 -11.26
C SER A 215 -7.26 -2.95 -10.65
N LEU A 216 -8.29 -2.67 -9.85
CA LEU A 216 -8.30 -1.55 -8.92
C LEU A 216 -8.02 -2.08 -7.53
N THR A 217 -6.90 -1.68 -6.93
CA THR A 217 -6.59 -2.04 -5.55
C THR A 217 -7.17 -1.00 -4.62
N ALA A 218 -7.89 -1.45 -3.59
CA ALA A 218 -8.31 -0.67 -2.44
C ALA A 218 -7.50 -1.13 -1.24
N TRP A 219 -6.60 -0.28 -0.76
CA TRP A 219 -5.93 -0.49 0.51
C TRP A 219 -6.74 0.17 1.62
N VAL A 220 -7.13 -0.63 2.60
CA VAL A 220 -8.06 -0.23 3.65
C VAL A 220 -7.36 -0.32 5.01
N PRO A 221 -7.04 0.82 5.65
CA PRO A 221 -6.58 0.84 7.04
C PRO A 221 -7.73 0.40 7.96
N ILE A 222 -7.46 -0.58 8.81
CA ILE A 222 -8.42 -1.10 9.78
C ILE A 222 -8.08 -0.47 11.14
N GLY A 223 -8.24 0.86 11.22
CA GLY A 223 -7.81 1.69 12.35
C GLY A 223 -7.11 2.97 11.90
N ASP A 224 -6.88 3.88 12.84
CA ASP A 224 -6.07 5.08 12.59
C ASP A 224 -4.59 4.69 12.40
N ILE A 225 -3.89 5.45 11.55
CA ILE A 225 -2.45 5.31 11.32
C ILE A 225 -1.85 6.70 11.27
N SER A 226 -0.94 6.99 12.22
CA SER A 226 -0.18 8.25 12.23
C SER A 226 0.75 8.35 11.02
N LEU A 227 1.27 9.55 10.75
CA LEU A 227 2.27 9.76 9.70
C LEU A 227 3.53 8.90 9.90
N GLU A 228 3.87 8.60 11.15
CA GLU A 228 5.02 7.77 11.55
C GLU A 228 4.65 6.30 11.76
N GLY A 229 3.35 5.96 11.79
CA GLY A 229 2.85 4.59 11.92
C GLY A 229 3.06 3.71 10.68
N GLY A 230 3.74 4.24 9.66
CA GLY A 230 4.17 3.50 8.49
C GLY A 230 3.00 3.08 7.60
N GLY A 231 2.03 3.96 7.35
CA GLY A 231 0.97 3.70 6.35
C GLY A 231 1.51 3.41 4.95
N LEU A 232 0.62 3.00 4.03
CA LEU A 232 1.00 2.81 2.62
C LEU A 232 1.51 4.13 2.04
N MET A 233 2.64 4.10 1.33
CA MET A 233 3.23 5.26 0.66
C MET A 233 3.48 4.96 -0.82
N TYR A 234 3.41 5.98 -1.65
CA TYR A 234 3.54 5.87 -3.10
C TYR A 234 4.70 6.70 -3.62
N LEU A 235 5.43 6.20 -4.60
CA LEU A 235 6.41 7.01 -5.29
C LEU A 235 5.70 7.93 -6.28
N GLU A 236 5.97 9.23 -6.21
CA GLU A 236 5.29 10.26 -7.00
C GLU A 236 5.36 9.98 -8.50
N GLY A 237 4.20 10.04 -9.18
CA GLY A 237 4.07 9.85 -10.62
C GLY A 237 4.52 8.48 -11.15
N SER A 238 4.65 7.45 -10.32
CA SER A 238 5.36 6.20 -10.64
C SER A 238 4.61 5.17 -11.49
N THR A 239 3.42 5.51 -12.01
CA THR A 239 2.72 4.66 -12.99
C THR A 239 3.62 4.35 -14.20
N ASP A 240 4.39 5.34 -14.68
CA ASP A 240 5.30 5.17 -15.81
C ASP A 240 6.46 4.23 -15.51
N ILE A 241 6.92 4.17 -14.26
CA ILE A 241 7.96 3.23 -13.82
C ILE A 241 7.41 1.80 -13.89
N GLY A 242 6.25 1.54 -13.29
CA GLY A 242 5.64 0.21 -13.32
C GLY A 242 5.42 -0.31 -14.74
N GLN A 243 4.89 0.54 -15.63
CA GLN A 243 4.68 0.21 -17.05
C GLN A 243 5.99 -0.15 -17.75
N ARG A 244 7.02 0.70 -17.65
CA ARG A 244 8.33 0.42 -18.26
C ARG A 244 8.98 -0.85 -17.71
N THR A 245 8.82 -1.12 -16.40
CA THR A 245 9.35 -2.34 -15.79
C THR A 245 8.71 -3.59 -16.35
N GLU A 246 7.40 -3.62 -16.59
CA GLU A 246 6.76 -4.81 -17.20
C GLU A 246 7.01 -4.91 -18.71
N GLU A 247 7.14 -3.79 -19.42
CA GLU A 247 7.57 -3.79 -20.82
C GLU A 247 8.98 -4.38 -20.96
N GLU A 248 9.89 -4.01 -20.05
CA GLU A 248 11.23 -4.58 -20.00
C GLU A 248 11.23 -6.06 -19.60
N PHE A 249 10.45 -6.44 -18.57
CA PHE A 249 10.29 -7.83 -18.18
C PHE A 249 9.80 -8.67 -19.37
N SER A 250 8.76 -8.19 -20.08
CA SER A 250 8.18 -8.88 -21.23
C SER A 250 9.17 -9.07 -22.38
N ARG A 251 9.99 -8.05 -22.68
CA ARG A 251 11.05 -8.13 -23.71
C ARG A 251 12.14 -9.15 -23.35
N ASN A 252 12.35 -9.41 -22.06
CA ASN A 252 13.42 -10.28 -21.58
C ASN A 252 12.91 -11.66 -21.12
N ALA A 253 11.66 -12.01 -21.41
CA ALA A 253 10.98 -13.21 -20.91
C ALA A 253 11.10 -14.45 -21.82
N ASP A 254 11.90 -14.39 -22.89
CA ASP A 254 12.07 -15.50 -23.84
C ASP A 254 12.68 -16.76 -23.21
N ASN A 255 13.44 -16.58 -22.12
CA ASN A 255 14.07 -17.65 -21.36
C ASN A 255 13.16 -18.29 -20.30
N LEU A 256 11.90 -17.86 -20.16
CA LEU A 256 10.94 -18.32 -19.15
C LEU A 256 9.86 -19.21 -19.78
N THR A 257 9.38 -20.20 -19.03
CA THR A 257 8.13 -20.90 -19.37
C THR A 257 6.92 -19.99 -19.13
N ASP A 258 5.75 -20.32 -19.67
CA ASP A 258 4.54 -19.54 -19.44
C ASP A 258 4.17 -19.44 -17.95
N GLU A 259 4.40 -20.50 -17.19
CA GLU A 259 4.20 -20.52 -15.72
C GLU A 259 5.17 -19.58 -15.00
N GLU A 260 6.45 -19.58 -15.40
CA GLU A 260 7.46 -18.68 -14.84
C GLU A 260 7.19 -17.21 -15.18
N ARG A 261 6.73 -16.93 -16.40
CA ARG A 261 6.41 -15.56 -16.88
C ARG A 261 5.35 -14.88 -16.02
N VAL A 262 4.35 -15.62 -15.58
CA VAL A 262 3.28 -15.07 -14.76
C VAL A 262 3.61 -15.03 -13.26
N SER A 263 4.71 -15.64 -12.84
CA SER A 263 5.17 -15.62 -11.44
C SER A 263 5.99 -14.37 -11.15
N ALA A 264 5.81 -13.76 -9.98
CA ALA A 264 6.74 -12.74 -9.45
C ALA A 264 8.03 -13.36 -8.88
N PHE A 265 8.06 -14.69 -8.73
CA PHE A 265 9.16 -15.47 -8.18
C PHE A 265 9.75 -16.32 -9.28
N ASN A 266 10.52 -15.68 -10.16
CA ASN A 266 11.23 -16.34 -11.26
C ASN A 266 12.66 -15.79 -11.35
N LYS A 267 13.50 -16.44 -12.16
CA LYS A 267 14.94 -16.13 -12.28
C LYS A 267 15.25 -14.74 -12.85
N ASN A 268 14.28 -14.07 -13.48
CA ASN A 268 14.44 -12.70 -14.01
C ASN A 268 13.95 -11.63 -13.02
N MET A 269 13.48 -12.02 -11.82
CA MET A 269 13.03 -11.13 -10.75
C MET A 269 14.02 -11.14 -9.59
N ASN A 270 14.06 -10.05 -8.81
CA ASN A 270 14.81 -10.03 -7.55
C ASN A 270 14.27 -11.10 -6.58
N ASP A 271 15.17 -11.68 -5.78
CA ASP A 271 14.76 -12.57 -4.71
C ASP A 271 13.80 -11.85 -3.75
N GLY A 272 12.68 -12.49 -3.44
CA GLY A 272 11.62 -11.92 -2.62
C GLY A 272 10.46 -11.26 -3.39
N GLY A 273 10.58 -11.09 -4.72
CA GLY A 273 9.49 -10.61 -5.59
C GLY A 273 9.22 -9.10 -5.51
N PHE A 274 10.20 -8.30 -5.07
CA PHE A 274 10.09 -6.84 -4.96
C PHE A 274 11.18 -6.12 -5.78
N LEU A 275 11.00 -4.85 -6.08
CA LEU A 275 11.98 -4.02 -6.79
C LEU A 275 13.16 -3.62 -5.90
N SER A 276 12.91 -3.33 -4.63
CA SER A 276 13.95 -2.96 -3.65
C SER A 276 13.44 -3.12 -2.22
N ARG A 277 14.34 -3.37 -1.27
CA ARG A 277 14.07 -3.22 0.18
C ARG A 277 14.48 -1.86 0.72
N ASP A 278 15.25 -1.11 -0.05
CA ASP A 278 15.77 0.20 0.31
C ASP A 278 14.89 1.28 -0.31
N THR A 279 13.94 1.78 0.49
CA THR A 279 13.04 2.86 0.09
C THR A 279 13.79 4.18 -0.10
N VAL A 280 14.87 4.41 0.66
CA VAL A 280 15.66 5.65 0.60
C VAL A 280 16.42 5.70 -0.72
N GLU A 281 17.22 4.67 -0.99
CA GLU A 281 18.02 4.56 -2.20
C GLU A 281 17.12 4.52 -3.44
N TYR A 282 16.00 3.79 -3.40
CA TYR A 282 15.09 3.69 -4.54
C TYR A 282 14.47 5.05 -4.90
N GLY A 283 13.97 5.80 -3.92
CA GLY A 283 13.41 7.13 -4.14
C GLY A 283 14.44 8.13 -4.67
N GLN A 284 15.67 8.07 -4.17
CA GLN A 284 16.79 8.90 -4.64
C GLN A 284 17.19 8.59 -6.08
N LYS A 285 17.35 7.30 -6.43
CA LYS A 285 17.69 6.88 -7.80
C LYS A 285 16.60 7.24 -8.80
N ALA A 286 15.34 7.13 -8.39
CA ALA A 286 14.20 7.52 -9.22
C ALA A 286 13.99 9.04 -9.29
N ASP A 287 14.72 9.83 -8.49
CA ASP A 287 14.59 11.28 -8.35
C ASP A 287 13.15 11.75 -8.05
N ARG A 288 12.42 10.98 -7.22
CA ARG A 288 11.00 11.19 -6.93
C ARG A 288 10.73 11.21 -5.43
N LYS A 289 9.64 11.85 -5.04
CA LYS A 289 9.20 11.88 -3.63
C LYS A 289 8.40 10.65 -3.27
N TRP A 290 8.56 10.17 -2.04
CA TRP A 290 7.62 9.27 -1.40
C TRP A 290 6.47 10.07 -0.81
N LEU A 291 5.26 9.83 -1.30
CA LEU A 291 4.04 10.44 -0.84
C LEU A 291 3.48 9.61 0.33
N ILE A 292 3.44 10.22 1.51
CA ILE A 292 2.93 9.61 2.75
C ILE A 292 1.60 10.24 3.17
N GLY A 293 0.86 9.57 4.05
CA GLY A 293 -0.37 10.09 4.61
C GLY A 293 -0.63 9.55 6.00
N GLY A 294 -1.34 10.35 6.80
CA GLY A 294 -2.02 9.85 7.99
C GLY A 294 -3.39 9.32 7.58
N TYR A 295 -3.81 8.24 8.20
CA TYR A 295 -5.07 7.57 7.90
C TYR A 295 -5.97 7.57 9.13
N GLU A 296 -7.26 7.73 8.89
CA GLU A 296 -8.30 7.68 9.91
C GLU A 296 -9.24 6.52 9.62
N VAL A 297 -9.91 6.02 10.65
CA VAL A 297 -10.95 5.01 10.53
C VAL A 297 -11.99 5.45 9.50
N GLY A 298 -12.16 4.60 8.48
CA GLY A 298 -13.10 4.79 7.38
C GLY A 298 -12.44 5.26 6.08
N ASP A 299 -11.17 5.64 6.10
CA ASP A 299 -10.44 5.98 4.88
C ASP A 299 -10.21 4.76 3.99
N VAL A 300 -10.06 5.02 2.69
CA VAL A 300 -9.59 4.03 1.72
C VAL A 300 -8.67 4.72 0.74
N ILE A 301 -7.53 4.13 0.41
CA ILE A 301 -6.70 4.58 -0.70
C ILE A 301 -6.77 3.58 -1.84
N PHE A 302 -7.03 4.10 -3.03
CA PHE A 302 -7.09 3.31 -4.25
C PHE A 302 -5.83 3.55 -5.08
N HIS A 303 -5.34 2.52 -5.77
CA HIS A 303 -4.26 2.67 -6.74
C HIS A 303 -4.44 1.78 -7.96
N ASN A 304 -3.86 2.22 -9.08
CA ASN A 304 -3.78 1.41 -10.29
C ASN A 304 -2.69 0.32 -10.14
N PRO A 305 -2.68 -0.71 -11.00
CA PRO A 305 -1.75 -1.85 -10.87
C PRO A 305 -0.26 -1.49 -10.98
N TRP A 306 0.04 -0.31 -11.49
CA TRP A 306 1.38 0.16 -11.84
C TRP A 306 2.04 1.04 -10.80
N MET A 307 1.25 1.56 -9.86
CA MET A 307 1.79 2.48 -8.87
C MET A 307 2.83 1.80 -7.99
N VAL A 308 4.05 2.36 -8.02
CA VAL A 308 5.13 1.90 -7.17
C VAL A 308 4.86 2.38 -5.75
N HIS A 309 4.81 1.44 -4.82
CA HIS A 309 4.47 1.68 -3.43
C HIS A 309 5.33 0.83 -2.50
N ALA A 310 5.35 1.26 -1.24
CA ALA A 310 6.05 0.65 -0.13
C ALA A 310 5.40 1.12 1.19
N SER A 311 6.04 0.87 2.32
CA SER A 311 5.74 1.58 3.57
C SER A 311 7.02 2.09 4.23
N CYS A 312 6.90 3.00 5.20
CA CYS A 312 7.96 3.22 6.18
C CYS A 312 7.91 2.13 7.25
N LYS A 313 8.94 2.05 8.09
CA LYS A 313 8.85 1.34 9.37
C LYS A 313 7.74 1.95 10.21
N ASN A 314 7.04 1.11 10.96
CA ASN A 314 6.10 1.58 11.96
C ASN A 314 6.90 2.15 13.15
N LYS A 315 6.84 3.47 13.30
CA LYS A 315 7.44 4.27 14.38
C LYS A 315 6.36 5.00 15.18
N ASP A 316 5.15 4.47 15.20
CA ASP A 316 4.04 5.09 15.91
C ASP A 316 4.43 5.39 17.38
N PRO A 317 4.29 6.64 17.84
CA PRO A 317 4.76 7.04 19.17
C PRO A 317 4.00 6.36 20.30
N GLU A 318 2.78 5.89 20.04
CA GLU A 318 1.97 5.12 21.00
C GLU A 318 2.16 3.60 20.82
N ARG A 319 3.09 3.18 19.96
CA ARG A 319 3.41 1.77 19.69
C ARG A 319 2.21 0.98 19.18
N ARG A 320 1.31 1.67 18.45
CA ARG A 320 0.16 1.03 17.81
C ARG A 320 0.60 0.14 16.66
N ILE A 321 -0.01 -1.03 16.56
CA ILE A 321 0.14 -1.95 15.44
C ILE A 321 -0.69 -1.40 14.26
N ARG A 322 -0.03 -1.28 13.11
CA ARG A 322 -0.65 -0.93 11.84
C ARG A 322 -1.38 -2.16 11.30
N LEU A 323 -2.70 -2.10 11.21
CA LEU A 323 -3.53 -3.14 10.60
C LEU A 323 -4.18 -2.60 9.33
N ALA A 324 -4.02 -3.31 8.23
CA ALA A 324 -4.67 -2.96 6.97
C ALA A 324 -4.92 -4.21 6.13
N THR A 325 -5.78 -4.07 5.14
CA THR A 325 -5.95 -5.08 4.10
C THR A 325 -5.92 -4.47 2.70
N ASP A 326 -5.36 -5.22 1.77
CA ASP A 326 -5.36 -4.93 0.36
C ASP A 326 -6.43 -5.76 -0.37
N LEU A 327 -7.46 -5.08 -0.88
CA LEU A 327 -8.58 -5.69 -1.61
C LEU A 327 -8.50 -5.32 -3.09
N ARG A 328 -8.37 -6.31 -3.97
CA ARG A 328 -8.26 -6.08 -5.43
C ARG A 328 -9.59 -6.39 -6.11
N PHE A 329 -10.02 -5.48 -6.97
CA PHE A 329 -11.27 -5.60 -7.72
C PHE A 329 -11.02 -5.57 -9.21
N VAL A 330 -11.81 -6.32 -9.95
CA VAL A 330 -11.79 -6.41 -11.42
C VAL A 330 -13.21 -6.42 -11.98
N ASP A 331 -13.35 -6.07 -13.25
CA ASP A 331 -14.56 -6.36 -14.02
C ASP A 331 -14.59 -7.86 -14.36
N SER A 332 -15.56 -8.58 -13.83
CA SER A 332 -15.66 -10.03 -13.97
C SER A 332 -16.04 -10.49 -15.39
N THR A 333 -16.48 -9.56 -16.24
CA THR A 333 -16.73 -9.81 -17.67
C THR A 333 -15.48 -9.72 -18.54
N LYS A 334 -14.36 -9.24 -17.98
CA LYS A 334 -13.07 -9.09 -18.67
C LYS A 334 -12.06 -10.14 -18.21
N PRO A 335 -10.99 -10.39 -18.98
CA PRO A 335 -9.88 -11.22 -18.49
C PRO A 335 -9.25 -10.62 -17.23
N TYR A 336 -8.94 -11.46 -16.25
CA TYR A 336 -8.20 -11.12 -15.03
C TYR A 336 -7.43 -12.36 -14.55
N ASP A 337 -6.50 -12.15 -13.61
CA ASP A 337 -5.67 -13.23 -13.06
C ASP A 337 -6.49 -14.16 -12.15
N LYS A 338 -6.96 -15.29 -12.70
CA LYS A 338 -7.76 -16.27 -11.96
C LYS A 338 -6.97 -17.02 -10.89
N ARG A 339 -5.63 -16.96 -10.89
CA ARG A 339 -4.82 -17.61 -9.84
C ARG A 339 -5.06 -17.00 -8.47
N TRP A 340 -5.54 -15.75 -8.43
CA TRP A 340 -5.90 -15.00 -7.23
C TRP A 340 -7.32 -15.28 -6.71
N MET A 341 -8.08 -16.18 -7.35
CA MET A 341 -9.40 -16.64 -6.90
C MET A 341 -9.30 -17.85 -5.95
N LYS A 342 -8.36 -17.76 -5.01
CA LYS A 342 -8.21 -18.68 -3.88
C LYS A 342 -7.75 -17.87 -2.68
N VAL A 343 -8.09 -18.31 -1.48
CA VAL A 343 -7.65 -17.63 -0.26
C VAL A 343 -6.13 -17.71 -0.12
N PHE A 344 -5.53 -16.71 0.55
CA PHE A 344 -4.13 -16.70 0.87
C PHE A 344 -3.67 -18.01 1.55
N ARG A 345 -2.58 -18.58 1.04
CA ARG A 345 -1.83 -19.68 1.66
C ARG A 345 -0.34 -19.43 1.45
N PRO A 346 0.52 -19.74 2.44
CA PRO A 346 1.96 -19.62 2.26
C PRO A 346 2.47 -20.68 1.26
N LEU A 347 3.57 -20.37 0.57
CA LEU A 347 4.31 -21.29 -0.31
C LEU A 347 3.52 -21.84 -1.52
N ASP A 348 2.41 -21.19 -1.90
CA ASP A 348 1.56 -21.62 -3.02
C ASP A 348 1.94 -20.98 -4.38
N GLY A 349 3.12 -20.36 -4.45
CA GLY A 349 3.69 -19.75 -5.65
C GLY A 349 3.12 -18.39 -6.05
N LEU A 350 2.35 -17.73 -5.17
CA LEU A 350 1.72 -16.42 -5.42
C LEU A 350 1.99 -15.36 -4.35
#